data_AF-A0A5Q2QDG5-F1
#
_entry.id   AF-A0A5Q2QDG5-F1
#
_cell.length_a   1.000
_cell.length_b   1.000
_cell.length_c   1.000
_cell.angle_alpha   90.00
_cell.angle_beta   90.00
_cell.angle_gamma   90.00
#
_symmetry.space_group_name_H-M   'P 1'
#
loop_
_entity.id
_entity.type
_entity.pdbx_description
1 polymer ?
#
loop_
_entity_poly.entity_id
_entity_poly.type
_entity_poly.pdbx_seq_one_letter_code
_entity_poly.pdbx_strand_id
1 'polypeptide(L)' 'MAFESIAEFIAMGRHGPYVWSCYGFAAACFAYLGLEDRWRRAALVKQIQRQRRRGQV' A
#
# COMPACT_ATOMS: atom_id res chain seq x y z
N MET A 1 27.72 20.24 -6.17
CA MET A 1 26.95 18.96 -6.25
C MET A 1 25.48 19.32 -6.04
N ALA A 2 24.50 18.58 -6.59
CA ALA A 2 23.10 19.03 -6.53
C ALA A 2 22.50 19.09 -5.11
N PHE A 3 23.12 18.41 -4.15
CA PHE A 3 22.79 18.44 -2.71
C PHE A 3 24.09 18.23 -1.93
N GLU A 4 24.25 18.90 -0.79
CA GLU A 4 25.43 18.73 0.06
C GLU A 4 25.17 17.78 1.25
N SER A 5 23.91 17.39 1.47
CA SER A 5 23.53 16.47 2.54
C SER A 5 22.19 15.78 2.29
N ILE A 6 22.00 14.61 2.89
CA ILE A 6 20.71 13.88 2.88
C ILE A 6 19.58 14.75 3.46
N ALA A 7 19.89 15.61 4.44
CA ALA A 7 18.94 16.56 5.01
C ALA A 7 18.44 17.58 3.96
N GLU A 8 19.30 18.10 3.09
CA GLU A 8 18.90 19.02 2.00
C GLU A 8 18.13 18.29 0.90
N PHE A 9 18.43 17.01 0.66
CA PHE A 9 17.66 16.20 -0.26
C PHE A 9 16.24 15.95 0.24
N ILE A 10 16.07 15.68 1.54
CA ILE A 10 14.74 15.49 2.16
C ILE A 10 14.00 16.82 2.28
N ALA A 11 14.69 17.89 2.68
CA ALA A 11 14.10 19.21 2.84
C ALA A 11 13.80 19.88 1.50
N MET A 12 14.56 19.58 0.43
CA MET A 12 14.44 20.02 -0.97
C MET A 12 13.86 21.44 -1.15
N GLY A 13 14.23 22.35 -0.25
CA GLY A 13 13.64 23.68 -0.08
C GLY A 13 12.12 23.72 -0.30
N ARG A 14 11.69 24.51 -1.28
CA ARG A 14 10.27 24.76 -1.57
C ARG A 14 9.56 23.61 -2.31
N HIS A 15 10.30 22.64 -2.84
CA HIS A 15 9.75 21.53 -3.63
C HIS A 15 9.58 20.24 -2.84
N GLY A 16 10.23 20.12 -1.67
CA GLY A 16 10.11 18.94 -0.79
C GLY A 16 8.66 18.53 -0.50
N PRO A 17 7.76 19.44 -0.10
CA PRO A 17 6.36 19.09 0.19
C PRO A 17 5.62 18.45 -1.01
N TYR A 18 5.90 18.90 -2.22
CA TYR A 18 5.28 18.36 -3.44
C TYR A 18 5.75 16.92 -3.71
N VAL A 19 7.05 16.70 -3.65
CA VAL A 19 7.67 15.38 -3.90
C VAL A 19 7.19 14.36 -2.88
N TRP A 20 7.23 14.71 -1.59
CA TRP A 20 6.75 13.84 -0.52
C TRP A 20 5.25 13.58 -0.59
N SER A 21 4.44 14.55 -1.03
CA SER A 21 3.00 14.32 -1.25
C SER A 21 2.75 13.33 -2.38
N CYS A 22 3.48 13.41 -3.50
CA CYS A 22 3.39 12.45 -4.59
C CYS A 22 3.79 11.04 -4.14
N TYR A 23 4.90 10.89 -3.41
CA TYR A 23 5.31 9.60 -2.86
C TYR A 23 4.32 9.07 -1.82
N GLY A 24 3.82 9.94 -0.94
CA GLY A 24 2.82 9.58 0.06
C GLY A 24 1.51 9.11 -0.58
N PHE A 25 1.05 9.79 -1.63
CA PHE A 25 -0.13 9.40 -2.39
C PHE A 25 0.07 8.07 -3.11
N ALA A 26 1.21 7.86 -3.77
CA ALA A 26 1.53 6.59 -4.41
C ALA A 26 1.58 5.44 -3.39
N ALA A 27 2.25 5.66 -2.25
CA ALA A 27 2.29 4.68 -1.16
C ALA A 27 0.90 4.37 -0.61
N ALA A 28 0.04 5.38 -0.46
CA ALA A 28 -1.35 5.20 -0.05
C ALA A 28 -2.15 4.37 -1.06
N CYS A 29 -1.98 4.61 -2.37
CA CYS A 29 -2.61 3.81 -3.41
C CYS A 29 -2.17 2.33 -3.34
N PHE A 30 -0.87 2.06 -3.20
CA PHE A 30 -0.38 0.69 -3.06
C PHE A 30 -0.86 0.01 -1.78
N ALA A 31 -0.87 0.73 -0.66
CA ALA A 31 -1.38 0.22 0.60
C ALA A 31 -2.88 -0.11 0.50
N TYR A 32 -3.67 0.78 -0.12
CA TYR A 32 -5.10 0.56 -0.34
C TYR A 32 -5.35 -0.70 -1.19
N LEU A 33 -4.64 -0.84 -2.32
CA LEU A 33 -4.77 -2.00 -3.20
C LEU A 33 -4.39 -3.31 -2.49
N GLY A 34 -3.31 -3.27 -1.70
CA GLY A 34 -2.88 -4.42 -0.90
C GLY A 34 -3.89 -4.80 0.19
N LEU A 35 -4.48 -3.82 0.88
CA LEU A 35 -5.52 -4.05 1.88
C LEU A 35 -6.79 -4.64 1.26
N GLU A 36 -7.22 -4.10 0.12
CA GLU A 36 -8.39 -4.58 -0.61
C GLU A 36 -8.22 -6.05 -1.04
N ASP A 37 -7.08 -6.39 -1.64
CA ASP A 37 -6.76 -7.76 -2.05
C ASP A 37 -6.75 -8.72 -0.85
N ARG A 38 -6.17 -8.31 0.28
CA ARG A 38 -6.14 -9.11 1.51
C ARG A 38 -7.53 -9.39 2.05
N TRP A 39 -8.41 -8.38 2.08
CA TRP A 39 -9.78 -8.54 2.57
C TRP A 39 -10.62 -9.42 1.64
N ARG A 40 -10.52 -9.21 0.32
CA ARG A 40 -11.22 -10.04 -0.67
C ARG A 40 -10.79 -11.50 -0.58
N ARG A 41 -9.47 -11.76 -0.49
CA ARG A 41 -8.95 -13.12 -0.31
C ARG A 41 -9.43 -13.77 0.97
N ALA A 42 -9.41 -13.04 2.09
CA ALA A 42 -9.89 -13.57 3.37
C ALA A 42 -11.38 -13.97 3.31
N ALA A 43 -12.21 -13.18 2.63
CA ALA A 43 -13.62 -13.49 2.42
C ALA A 43 -13.81 -14.74 1.55
N LEU A 44 -13.08 -14.84 0.42
CA LEU A 44 -13.14 -15.99 -0.49
C LEU A 44 -12.67 -17.29 0.19
N VAL A 45 -11.57 -17.24 0.94
CA VAL A 45 -11.05 -18.41 1.68
C VAL A 45 -12.09 -18.90 2.69
N LYS A 46 -12.75 -17.99 3.42
CA LYS A 46 -13.84 -18.37 4.34
C LYS A 46 -15.01 -19.04 3.61
N GLN A 47 -15.37 -18.57 2.42
CA GLN A 47 -16.42 -19.19 1.61
C GLN A 47 -16.04 -20.59 1.14
N ILE A 48 -14.82 -20.77 0.63
CA ILE A 48 -14.31 -22.08 0.18
C ILE A 48 -14.27 -23.08 1.34
N GLN A 49 -13.79 -22.66 2.52
CA GLN A 49 -13.77 -23.52 3.72
C GLN A 49 -15.17 -23.98 4.13
N ARG A 50 -16.18 -23.12 4.01
CA ARG A 50 -17.58 -23.48 4.31
C ARG A 50 -18.16 -24.46 3.30
N GLN A 51 -17.84 -24.33 2.01
CA GLN A 51 -18.31 -25.26 0.99
C GLN A 51 -17.66 -26.65 1.08
N ARG A 52 -16.35 -26.72 1.39
CA ARG A 52 -15.65 -28.00 1.58
C ARG A 52 -16.24 -28.83 2.72
N ARG A 53 -16.74 -28.19 3.78
CA ARG A 53 -17.43 -28.88 4.89
C ARG A 53 -18.80 -29.47 4.50
N ARG A 54 -19.42 -28.99 3.42
CA ARG A 54 -20.75 -29.45 2.96
C ARG A 54 -20.66 -30.55 1.89
N GLY A 55 -19.60 -30.58 1.10
CA GLY A 55 -19.38 -31.59 0.05
C GLY A 55 -18.64 -32.85 0.50
N GLN A 56 -18.35 -33.00 1.80
CA GLN A 56 -17.76 -34.21 2.41
C GLN A 56 -18.78 -35.01 3.25
N VAL A 57 -20.08 -34.74 3.10
CA VAL A 57 -21.18 -35.58 3.62
C VAL A 57 -21.72 -36.40 2.45
#